data_AF-A0A929IK94-F1
#
_entry.id   AF-A0A929IK94-F1
#
_cell.length_a   1.000
_cell.length_b   1.000
_cell.length_c   1.000
_cell.angle_alpha   90.00
_cell.angle_beta   90.00
_cell.angle_gamma   90.00
#
_symmetry.space_group_name_H-M   'P 1'
#
loop_
_entity.id
_entity.type
_entity.pdbx_description
1 polymer ?
#
loop_
_entity_poly.entity_id
_entity_poly.type
_entity_poly.pdbx_seq_one_letter_code
_entity_poly.pdbx_strand_id
1 'polypeptide(L)'
;MVRRTSLILSEIIAGLLAGMVALGGLVAWRLHAGPVPLDFLTPHLEEALKTEGRGYTVDIDETVAVWAGWRNAVDIVATNVVITAPDDSTLARVPELSLGLSLRALVRGNVA
;
A
#
# COMPACT_ATOMS: atom_id res chain seq x y z
N MET A 1 -14.36 33.45 27.14
CA MET A 1 -14.62 32.04 26.75
C MET A 1 -13.73 31.55 25.60
N VAL A 2 -13.39 32.36 24.60
CA VAL A 2 -12.55 31.97 23.44
C VAL A 2 -11.17 31.40 23.80
N ARG A 3 -10.47 31.99 24.79
CA ARG A 3 -9.13 31.53 25.20
C ARG A 3 -9.07 30.06 25.67
N ARG A 4 -10.13 29.58 26.33
CA ARG A 4 -10.16 28.21 26.89
C ARG A 4 -10.41 27.19 25.79
N THR A 5 -11.28 27.52 24.83
CA THR A 5 -11.56 26.66 23.68
C THR A 5 -10.36 26.56 22.73
N SER A 6 -9.62 27.65 22.51
CA SER A 6 -8.41 27.62 21.67
C SER A 6 -7.31 26.74 22.24
N LEU A 7 -7.13 26.73 23.57
CA LEU A 7 -6.19 25.83 24.26
C LEU A 7 -6.58 24.37 24.07
N ILE A 8 -7.85 24.02 24.31
CA ILE A 8 -8.34 22.65 24.15
C ILE A 8 -8.20 22.19 22.69
N LEU A 9 -8.55 23.04 21.73
CA LEU A 9 -8.42 22.72 20.31
C LEU A 9 -6.95 22.49 19.93
N SER A 10 -6.03 23.33 20.40
CA SER A 10 -4.60 23.16 20.14
C SER A 10 -4.04 21.89 20.77
N GLU A 11 -4.53 21.50 21.93
CA GLU A 11 -4.10 20.29 22.64
C GLU A 11 -4.61 19.03 21.95
N ILE A 12 -5.85 19.05 21.44
CA ILE A 12 -6.40 17.96 20.61
C ILE A 12 -5.60 17.82 19.31
N ILE A 13 -5.31 18.94 18.63
CA ILE A 13 -4.54 18.93 17.38
C ILE A 13 -3.11 18.42 17.65
N ALA A 14 -2.46 18.88 18.72
CA ALA A 14 -1.14 18.44 19.11
C ALA A 14 -1.13 16.94 19.45
N GLY A 15 -2.14 16.45 20.19
CA GLY A 15 -2.32 15.05 20.50
C GLY A 15 -2.53 14.18 19.27
N LEU A 16 -3.37 14.62 18.32
CA LEU A 16 -3.57 13.95 17.04
C LEU A 16 -2.29 13.90 16.21
N LEU A 17 -1.56 15.01 16.11
CA LEU A 17 -0.29 15.06 15.40
C LEU A 17 0.75 14.14 16.04
N ALA A 18 0.89 14.16 17.36
CA ALA A 18 1.80 13.28 18.09
C ALA A 18 1.43 11.80 17.89
N GLY A 19 0.13 11.47 17.97
CA GLY A 19 -0.38 10.13 17.69
C GLY A 19 -0.08 9.68 16.26
N MET A 20 -0.27 10.55 15.27
CA MET A 20 0.01 10.24 13.87
C MET A 20 1.50 10.02 13.62
N VAL A 21 2.38 10.81 14.25
CA VAL A 21 3.83 10.63 14.19
C VAL A 21 4.23 9.29 14.85
N ALA A 22 3.65 8.95 16.00
CA ALA A 22 3.92 7.69 16.67
C ALA A 22 3.48 6.48 15.83
N LEU A 23 2.28 6.54 15.23
CA LEU A 23 1.79 5.50 14.31
C LEU A 23 2.67 5.38 13.07
N GLY A 24 3.07 6.49 12.45
CA GLY A 24 3.98 6.50 11.31
C GLY A 24 5.33 5.87 11.65
N GLY A 25 5.89 6.19 12.82
CA GLY A 25 7.11 5.58 13.33
C GLY A 25 6.97 4.09 13.60
N LEU A 26 5.83 3.65 14.14
CA LEU A 26 5.54 2.23 14.38
C LEU A 26 5.46 1.44 13.08
N VAL A 27 4.78 1.98 12.06
CA VAL A 27 4.71 1.37 10.73
C VAL A 27 6.09 1.27 10.11
N ALA A 28 6.88 2.35 10.16
CA ALA A 28 8.25 2.35 9.65
C ALA A 28 9.14 1.32 10.37
N TRP A 29 9.02 1.22 11.70
CA TRP A 29 9.73 0.22 12.47
C TRP A 29 9.29 -1.21 12.14
N ARG A 30 7.98 -1.43 11.94
CA ARG A 30 7.44 -2.75 11.62
C ARG A 30 7.83 -3.23 10.22
N LEU A 31 7.92 -2.32 9.25
CA LEU A 31 8.39 -2.58 7.89
C LEU A 31 9.91 -2.83 7.86
N HIS A 32 10.69 -2.17 8.71
CA HIS A 32 12.12 -2.47 8.86
C HIS A 32 12.33 -3.87 9.48
N ALA A 33 11.45 -4.32 10.37
CA ALA A 33 11.56 -5.61 11.04
C ALA A 33 11.26 -6.81 10.12
N GLY A 34 10.62 -6.59 8.97
CA GLY A 34 10.39 -7.62 7.95
C GLY A 34 9.19 -7.32 7.05
N PRO A 35 9.02 -8.11 5.97
CA PRO A 35 7.90 -7.97 5.05
C PRO A 35 6.57 -8.03 5.81
N VAL A 36 5.67 -7.09 5.50
CA VAL A 36 4.31 -7.10 6.05
C VAL A 36 3.39 -7.65 4.98
N PRO A 37 2.75 -8.81 5.19
CA PRO A 37 1.79 -9.34 4.23
C PRO A 37 0.61 -8.36 4.09
N LEU A 38 0.32 -8.00 2.85
CA LEU A 38 -0.74 -7.13 2.41
C LEU A 38 -1.78 -7.95 1.63
N ASP A 39 -2.17 -9.10 2.17
CA ASP A 39 -3.12 -10.01 1.52
C ASP A 39 -4.48 -9.34 1.24
N PHE A 40 -4.80 -8.26 1.96
CA PHE A 40 -6.00 -7.44 1.71
C PHE A 40 -5.94 -6.63 0.41
N LEU A 41 -4.74 -6.32 -0.09
CA LEU A 41 -4.53 -5.61 -1.35
C LEU A 41 -4.60 -6.56 -2.54
N THR A 42 -4.28 -7.84 -2.37
CA THR A 42 -4.36 -8.87 -3.41
C THR A 42 -5.69 -8.83 -4.17
N PRO A 43 -6.88 -8.91 -3.54
CA PRO A 43 -8.15 -8.89 -4.27
C PRO A 43 -8.41 -7.55 -4.98
N HIS A 44 -7.93 -6.43 -4.44
CA HIS A 44 -8.08 -5.11 -5.09
C HIS A 44 -7.18 -4.99 -6.33
N LEU A 45 -5.98 -5.56 -6.28
CA LEU A 45 -5.07 -5.62 -7.43
C LEU A 45 -5.62 -6.54 -8.51
N GLU A 46 -6.14 -7.71 -8.14
CA GLU A 46 -6.81 -8.62 -9.08
C GLU A 46 -7.99 -7.94 -9.77
N GLU A 47 -8.82 -7.20 -9.03
CA GLU A 47 -9.98 -6.50 -9.57
C GLU A 47 -9.59 -5.30 -10.45
N ALA A 48 -8.54 -4.55 -10.08
CA ALA A 48 -8.01 -3.47 -10.91
C ALA A 48 -7.32 -3.96 -12.19
N LEU A 49 -6.72 -5.15 -12.15
CA LEU A 49 -6.06 -5.79 -13.30
C LEU A 49 -7.03 -6.57 -14.18
N LYS A 50 -8.21 -6.94 -13.66
CA LYS A 50 -9.34 -7.42 -14.46
C LYS A 50 -9.77 -6.31 -15.42
N THR A 51 -9.27 -6.39 -16.65
CA THR A 51 -9.75 -5.55 -17.74
C THR A 51 -11.16 -5.99 -18.12
N GLU A 52 -12.15 -5.16 -17.79
CA GLU A 52 -13.52 -5.24 -18.30
C GLU A 52 -13.49 -5.53 -19.81
N GLY A 53 -13.99 -6.72 -20.19
CA GLY A 53 -14.27 -7.08 -21.59
C GLY A 53 -13.29 -8.03 -22.29
N ARG A 54 -12.19 -8.49 -21.66
CA ARG A 54 -11.28 -9.46 -22.31
C ARG A 54 -11.14 -10.83 -21.62
N GLY A 55 -11.80 -11.05 -20.49
CA GLY A 55 -11.83 -12.35 -19.80
C GLY A 55 -10.48 -12.86 -19.29
N TYR A 56 -9.50 -11.96 -19.12
CA TYR A 56 -8.22 -12.31 -18.51
C TYR A 56 -8.37 -12.42 -16.99
N THR A 57 -7.81 -13.48 -16.42
CA THR A 57 -7.70 -13.67 -14.96
C THR A 57 -6.27 -13.41 -14.56
N VAL A 58 -6.08 -12.57 -13.54
CA VAL A 58 -4.78 -12.37 -12.90
C VAL A 58 -4.87 -12.99 -11.52
N ASP A 59 -3.94 -13.89 -11.23
CA ASP A 59 -3.80 -14.57 -9.95
C ASP A 59 -2.47 -14.11 -9.31
N ILE A 60 -2.51 -13.75 -8.03
CA ILE A 60 -1.37 -13.22 -7.28
C ILE A 60 -1.25 -14.03 -5.98
N ASP A 61 -0.18 -14.81 -5.86
CA ASP A 61 0.01 -15.69 -4.68
C ASP A 61 0.16 -14.88 -3.38
N GLU A 62 1.02 -13.86 -3.38
CA GLU A 62 1.34 -13.10 -2.17
C GLU A 62 1.68 -11.65 -2.51
N THR A 63 1.13 -10.72 -1.73
CA THR A 63 1.46 -9.29 -1.80
C THR A 63 2.11 -8.88 -0.49
N VAL A 64 3.34 -8.37 -0.51
CA VAL A 64 4.05 -7.92 0.69
C VAL A 64 4.48 -6.46 0.58
N ALA A 65 4.39 -5.71 1.67
CA ALA A 65 5.04 -4.42 1.79
C ALA A 65 6.45 -4.58 2.35
N VAL A 66 7.41 -3.97 1.66
CA VAL A 66 8.82 -3.90 2.09
C VAL A 66 9.27 -2.44 2.19
N TRP A 67 10.18 -2.17 3.12
CA TRP A 67 10.78 -0.85 3.25
C TRP A 67 11.86 -0.65 2.17
N ALA A 68 11.61 0.25 1.22
CA ALA A 68 12.53 0.56 0.12
C ALA A 68 13.32 1.87 0.32
N GLY A 69 13.26 2.45 1.52
CA GLY A 69 14.07 3.60 1.93
C GLY A 69 13.32 4.95 1.88
N TRP A 70 13.98 6.04 2.25
CA TRP A 70 13.30 7.33 2.47
C TRP A 70 12.67 7.98 1.23
N ARG A 71 13.09 7.61 0.01
CA ARG A 71 12.56 8.19 -1.24
C ARG A 71 11.33 7.45 -1.76
N ASN A 72 11.32 6.13 -1.60
CA ASN A 72 10.21 5.21 -1.87
C ASN A 72 9.96 4.46 -0.56
N ALA A 73 9.17 5.06 0.34
CA ALA A 73 9.08 4.59 1.72
C ALA A 73 8.61 3.15 1.83
N VAL A 74 7.74 2.74 0.91
CA VAL A 74 7.16 1.40 0.89
C VAL A 74 7.14 0.94 -0.56
N ASP A 75 7.75 -0.19 -0.85
CA ASP A 75 7.50 -0.91 -2.09
C ASP A 75 6.49 -2.03 -1.79
N ILE A 76 5.47 -2.16 -2.62
CA ILE A 76 4.57 -3.31 -2.63
C ILE A 76 5.13 -4.31 -3.64
N VAL A 77 5.45 -5.51 -3.17
CA VAL A 77 5.97 -6.60 -3.99
C VAL A 77 4.89 -7.66 -4.09
N ALA A 78 4.44 -7.94 -5.31
CA ALA A 78 3.58 -9.06 -5.63
C ALA A 78 4.44 -10.21 -6.18
N THR A 79 4.29 -11.40 -5.61
CA THR A 79 5.07 -12.59 -5.97
C THR A 79 4.19 -13.56 -6.76
N ASN A 80 4.80 -14.25 -7.74
CA ASN A 80 4.15 -15.27 -8.58
C ASN A 80 2.86 -14.80 -9.26
N VAL A 81 2.91 -13.65 -9.93
CA VAL A 81 1.74 -13.17 -10.68
C VAL A 81 1.56 -14.03 -11.93
N VAL A 82 0.41 -14.70 -12.06
CA VAL A 82 0.05 -15.52 -13.21
C VAL A 82 -1.10 -14.86 -13.95
N ILE A 83 -0.94 -14.68 -15.26
CA ILE A 83 -1.97 -14.12 -16.12
C ILE A 83 -2.49 -15.25 -17.02
N THR A 84 -3.78 -15.53 -16.92
CA THR A 84 -4.47 -16.58 -17.67
C THR A 84 -5.45 -15.97 -18.66
N ALA A 85 -5.43 -16.50 -19.89
CA ALA A 85 -6.35 -16.13 -20.97
C ALA A 85 -7.74 -16.78 -20.81
N PRO A 86 -8.77 -16.27 -21.51
CA PRO A 86 -10.11 -16.87 -21.51
C PRO A 86 -10.17 -18.32 -21.98
N ASP A 87 -9.15 -18.77 -22.72
CA ASP A 87 -8.99 -20.14 -23.21
C ASP A 87 -8.23 -21.04 -22.21
N ASP A 88 -8.07 -20.57 -20.97
CA ASP A 88 -7.36 -21.25 -19.88
C ASP A 88 -5.86 -21.43 -20.13
N SER A 89 -5.30 -20.75 -21.14
CA SER A 89 -3.87 -20.76 -21.42
C SER A 89 -3.13 -19.72 -20.56
N THR A 90 -1.98 -20.11 -20.00
CA THR A 90 -1.12 -19.17 -19.28
C THR A 90 -0.43 -18.25 -20.28
N LEU A 91 -0.78 -16.97 -20.28
CA LEU A 91 -0.17 -15.95 -21.14
C LEU A 91 1.19 -15.51 -20.64
N ALA A 92 1.29 -15.27 -19.32
CA ALA A 92 2.49 -14.76 -18.71
C ALA A 92 2.58 -15.20 -17.24
N ARG A 93 3.82 -15.45 -16.80
CA ARG A 93 4.17 -15.64 -15.41
C ARG A 93 5.24 -14.63 -15.05
N VAL A 94 4.95 -13.78 -14.09
CA VAL A 94 5.88 -12.78 -13.57
C VAL A 94 6.28 -13.23 -12.16
N PRO A 95 7.55 -13.63 -11.95
CA PRO A 95 7.98 -14.14 -10.65
C PRO A 95 7.86 -13.10 -9.54
N GLU A 96 8.15 -11.83 -9.85
CA GLU A 96 8.15 -10.73 -8.89
C GLU A 96 7.79 -9.43 -9.60
N LEU A 97 6.84 -8.68 -9.02
CA LEU A 97 6.41 -7.36 -9.48
C LEU A 97 6.52 -6.38 -8.31
N SER A 98 7.43 -5.43 -8.39
CA SER A 98 7.61 -4.38 -7.37
C SER A 98 6.96 -3.06 -7.81
N LEU A 99 6.10 -2.50 -6.96
CA LEU A 99 5.44 -1.21 -7.14
C LEU A 99 5.87 -0.28 -6.00
N GLY A 100 6.67 0.74 -6.32
CA GLY A 100 7.12 1.70 -5.31
C GLY A 100 6.07 2.76 -5.00
N LEU A 101 5.79 2.96 -3.71
CA LEU A 101 4.90 4.03 -3.23
C LEU A 101 5.67 5.18 -2.61
N SER A 102 5.39 6.37 -3.14
CA SER A 102 5.86 7.63 -2.59
C SER A 102 4.91 8.12 -1.51
N LEU A 103 5.40 8.29 -0.27
CA LEU A 103 4.63 8.94 0.81
C LEU A 103 4.14 10.33 0.40
N ARG A 104 4.95 11.06 -0.38
CA ARG A 104 4.57 12.39 -0.89
C ARG A 104 3.41 12.31 -1.89
N ALA A 105 3.29 11.23 -2.65
CA ALA A 105 2.15 11.00 -3.53
C ALA A 105 0.92 10.61 -2.70
N LEU A 106 1.07 9.70 -1.74
CA LEU A 106 0.00 9.25 -0.82
C LEU A 106 -0.62 10.39 -0.01
N VAL A 107 0.20 11.28 0.58
CA VAL A 107 -0.30 12.45 1.32
C VAL A 107 -1.09 13.41 0.40
N ARG A 108 -0.81 13.40 -0.91
CA ARG A 108 -1.55 14.14 -1.93
C ARG A 108 -2.72 13.35 -2.53
N GLY A 109 -2.98 12.12 -2.07
CA GLY A 109 -4.04 11.25 -2.58
C GLY A 109 -3.72 10.60 -3.93
N ASN A 110 -2.45 10.58 -4.34
CA ASN A 110 -2.01 10.01 -5.61
C ASN A 110 -1.31 8.66 -5.42
N VAL A 111 -1.60 7.73 -6.32
CA VAL A 111 -0.90 6.45 -6.49
C VAL A 111 -0.20 6.53 -7.85
N ALA A 112 0.94 7.23 -7.90
CA ALA A 112 1.75 7.41 -9.11
C ALA A 112 3.23 7.42 -8.75
#